data_AF-A0A963WE94-F1
#
_entry.id   AF-A0A963WE94-F1
#
_cell.length_a   1.000
_cell.length_b   1.000
_cell.length_c   1.000
_cell.angle_alpha   90.00
_cell.angle_beta   90.00
_cell.angle_gamma   90.00
#
_symmetry.space_group_name_H-M   'P 1'
#
loop_
_entity.id
_entity.type
_entity.pdbx_description
1 polymer ?
#
loop_
_entity_poly.entity_id
_entity_poly.type
_entity_poly.pdbx_seq_one_letter_code
_entity_poly.pdbx_strand_id
1 'polypeptide(L)'
;RLSNAVQRMENLPTLLARSDVVSLHVPAMEATRHLISADALAHLKPGAVLLNFARESIVDPAAVLQALGAGRLGRYVCDFPEPGFAAQPNVIALPHIGASTEESEENCAVMAADQLVDYLEHGHITNSVNYPAVRMDRTPGATRITFANDNVAGVLGHVLSVLADAKVNVIDMSNRSRDALAYNIIDVATPPQDEAIRA
;
A
#
# COMPACT_ATOMS: atom_id res chain seq x y z
N ARG A 1 -13.64 7.53 14.90
CA ARG A 1 -14.46 6.42 15.46
C ARG A 1 -15.62 6.20 14.48
N LEU A 2 -15.92 4.97 14.07
CA LEU A 2 -17.03 4.72 13.12
C LEU A 2 -18.37 5.11 13.73
N SER A 3 -19.32 5.53 12.89
CA SER A 3 -20.70 5.81 13.29
C SER A 3 -21.35 4.58 13.91
N ASN A 4 -22.23 4.77 14.90
CA ASN A 4 -23.03 3.69 15.51
C ASN A 4 -24.03 3.05 14.53
N ALA A 5 -24.32 3.71 13.41
CA ALA A 5 -25.11 3.15 12.33
C ALA A 5 -24.36 2.06 11.53
N VAL A 6 -23.02 2.01 11.64
CA VAL A 6 -22.21 0.99 10.97
C VAL A 6 -22.27 -0.30 11.77
N GLN A 7 -22.84 -1.33 11.16
CA GLN A 7 -22.94 -2.66 11.75
C GLN A 7 -21.97 -3.60 11.05
N ARG A 8 -21.09 -4.25 11.83
CA ARG A 8 -20.23 -5.32 11.32
C ARG A 8 -21.06 -6.58 11.14
N MET A 9 -20.99 -7.19 9.96
CA MET A 9 -21.57 -8.51 9.71
C MET A 9 -20.56 -9.62 10.05
N GLU A 10 -21.06 -10.79 10.43
CA GLU A 10 -20.23 -11.92 10.87
C GLU A 10 -19.44 -12.54 9.72
N ASN A 11 -20.03 -12.58 8.53
CA ASN A 11 -19.44 -13.16 7.33
C ASN A 11 -19.99 -12.51 6.05
N LEU A 12 -19.30 -12.75 4.94
CA LEU A 12 -19.65 -12.20 3.63
C LEU A 12 -21.05 -12.65 3.15
N PRO A 13 -21.44 -13.94 3.21
CA PRO A 13 -22.79 -14.35 2.78
C PRO A 13 -23.93 -13.60 3.48
N THR A 14 -23.81 -13.40 4.79
CA THR A 14 -24.81 -12.65 5.58
C THR A 14 -24.87 -11.18 5.16
N LEU A 15 -23.73 -10.58 4.83
CA LEU A 15 -23.67 -9.22 4.30
C LEU A 15 -24.36 -9.15 2.93
N LEU A 16 -24.02 -10.05 2.02
CA LEU A 16 -24.55 -10.06 0.65
C LEU A 16 -26.08 -10.27 0.63
N ALA A 17 -26.60 -11.16 1.47
CA ALA A 17 -28.04 -11.44 1.58
C ALA A 17 -28.88 -10.26 2.11
N ARG A 18 -28.24 -9.32 2.82
CA ARG A 18 -28.91 -8.15 3.42
C ARG A 18 -28.67 -6.86 2.64
N SER A 19 -27.75 -6.86 1.68
CA SER A 19 -27.35 -5.68 0.94
C SER A 19 -28.13 -5.53 -0.37
N ASP A 20 -28.64 -4.33 -0.60
CA ASP A 20 -29.21 -3.94 -1.91
C ASP A 20 -28.10 -3.41 -2.84
N VAL A 21 -27.06 -2.81 -2.26
CA VAL A 21 -25.85 -2.35 -2.93
C VAL A 21 -24.63 -2.82 -2.14
N VAL A 22 -23.64 -3.38 -2.83
CA VAL A 22 -22.37 -3.84 -2.25
C VAL A 22 -21.24 -3.09 -2.92
N SER A 23 -20.36 -2.46 -2.12
CA SER A 23 -19.13 -1.83 -2.61
C SER A 23 -17.90 -2.53 -2.05
N LEU A 24 -16.96 -2.87 -2.92
CA LEU A 24 -15.75 -3.60 -2.56
C LEU A 24 -14.60 -2.63 -2.30
N HIS A 25 -13.93 -2.79 -1.15
CA HIS A 25 -12.78 -1.99 -0.73
C HIS A 25 -11.75 -2.88 -0.01
N VAL A 26 -11.27 -3.91 -0.71
CA VAL A 26 -10.25 -4.85 -0.20
C VAL A 26 -9.02 -4.84 -1.09
N PRO A 27 -7.81 -5.13 -0.56
CA PRO A 27 -6.60 -5.22 -1.39
C PRO A 27 -6.64 -6.45 -2.31
N ALA A 28 -5.80 -6.46 -3.34
CA ALA A 28 -5.54 -7.65 -4.15
C ALA A 28 -4.46 -8.48 -3.48
N MET A 29 -4.85 -9.66 -3.01
CA MET A 29 -3.98 -10.67 -2.42
C MET A 29 -4.59 -12.05 -2.64
N GLU A 30 -3.82 -13.12 -2.40
CA GLU A 30 -4.31 -14.49 -2.60
C GLU A 30 -5.63 -14.76 -1.87
N ALA A 31 -5.75 -14.27 -0.63
CA ALA A 31 -6.94 -14.44 0.20
C ALA A 31 -8.19 -13.68 -0.31
N THR A 32 -8.04 -12.71 -1.21
CA THR A 32 -9.16 -11.92 -1.77
C THR A 32 -9.41 -12.19 -3.24
N ARG A 33 -8.60 -13.06 -3.87
CA ARG A 33 -8.76 -13.45 -5.26
C ARG A 33 -10.08 -14.16 -5.45
N HIS A 34 -10.91 -13.65 -6.37
CA HIS A 34 -12.27 -14.13 -6.63
C HIS A 34 -13.13 -14.25 -5.35
N LEU A 35 -12.93 -13.33 -4.38
CA LEU A 35 -13.78 -13.22 -3.21
C LEU A 35 -15.26 -13.10 -3.60
N ILE A 36 -15.54 -12.42 -4.71
CA ILE A 36 -16.86 -12.40 -5.36
C ILE A 36 -16.86 -13.44 -6.49
N SER A 37 -17.09 -14.68 -6.10
CA SER A 37 -17.28 -15.85 -6.98
C SER A 37 -18.76 -16.14 -7.24
N ALA A 38 -19.05 -17.18 -8.02
CA ALA A 38 -20.43 -17.64 -8.25
C ALA A 38 -21.17 -18.00 -6.95
N ASP A 39 -20.47 -18.62 -6.00
CA ASP A 39 -21.02 -18.96 -4.67
C ASP A 39 -21.39 -17.70 -3.87
N ALA A 40 -20.49 -16.72 -3.82
CA ALA A 40 -20.76 -15.45 -3.16
C ALA A 40 -21.96 -14.72 -3.80
N LEU A 41 -22.01 -14.65 -5.14
CA LEU A 41 -23.09 -14.00 -5.87
C LEU A 41 -24.45 -14.69 -5.68
N ALA A 42 -24.48 -15.99 -5.37
CA ALA A 42 -25.73 -16.70 -5.09
C ALA A 42 -26.44 -16.18 -3.82
N HIS A 43 -25.68 -15.59 -2.89
CA HIS A 43 -26.22 -15.00 -1.67
C HIS A 43 -26.79 -13.60 -1.85
N LEU A 44 -26.57 -12.93 -2.99
CA LEU A 44 -27.12 -11.61 -3.23
C LEU A 44 -28.65 -11.62 -3.24
N LYS A 45 -29.24 -10.51 -2.78
CA LYS A 45 -30.63 -10.22 -3.09
C LYS A 45 -30.83 -10.16 -4.61
N PRO A 46 -31.93 -10.70 -5.17
CA PRO A 46 -32.26 -10.52 -6.57
C PRO A 46 -32.29 -9.04 -6.93
N GLY A 47 -31.61 -8.67 -8.01
CA GLY A 47 -31.52 -7.28 -8.48
C GLY A 47 -30.52 -6.39 -7.74
N ALA A 48 -29.70 -6.94 -6.85
CA ALA A 48 -28.67 -6.17 -6.14
C ALA A 48 -27.66 -5.51 -7.09
N VAL A 49 -27.01 -4.45 -6.62
CA VAL A 49 -25.94 -3.74 -7.33
C VAL A 49 -24.59 -4.06 -6.71
N LEU A 50 -23.62 -4.43 -7.54
CA LEU A 50 -22.24 -4.66 -7.13
C LEU A 50 -21.34 -3.56 -7.70
N LEU A 51 -20.53 -2.94 -6.85
CA LEU A 51 -19.56 -1.91 -7.19
C LEU A 51 -18.14 -2.42 -6.89
N ASN A 52 -17.26 -2.45 -7.90
CA ASN A 52 -15.86 -2.79 -7.72
C ASN A 52 -14.94 -1.70 -8.29
N PHE A 53 -14.47 -0.82 -7.39
CA PHE A 53 -13.44 0.16 -7.67
C PHE A 53 -12.14 -0.15 -6.90
N ALA A 54 -12.02 -1.38 -6.38
CA ALA A 54 -10.88 -1.79 -5.58
C ALA A 54 -9.79 -2.41 -6.46
N ARG A 55 -9.99 -3.65 -6.90
CA ARG A 55 -9.03 -4.40 -7.73
C ARG A 55 -9.78 -5.38 -8.63
N GLU A 56 -9.25 -5.57 -9.83
CA GLU A 56 -9.79 -6.49 -10.86
C GLU A 56 -9.96 -7.91 -10.32
N SER A 57 -8.91 -8.45 -9.70
CA SER A 57 -8.82 -9.86 -9.28
C SER A 57 -9.77 -10.27 -8.14
N ILE A 58 -10.51 -9.33 -7.54
CA ILE A 58 -11.45 -9.62 -6.44
C ILE A 58 -12.74 -10.28 -6.97
N VAL A 59 -13.11 -9.99 -8.21
CA VAL A 59 -14.37 -10.41 -8.80
C VAL A 59 -14.10 -11.38 -9.95
N ASP A 60 -14.80 -12.50 -9.98
CA ASP A 60 -14.78 -13.42 -11.13
C ASP A 60 -15.69 -12.87 -12.25
N PRO A 61 -15.14 -12.47 -13.42
CA PRO A 61 -15.92 -11.90 -14.50
C PRO A 61 -16.98 -12.86 -15.05
N ALA A 62 -16.67 -14.15 -15.14
CA ALA A 62 -17.59 -15.15 -15.66
C ALA A 62 -18.78 -15.35 -14.70
N ALA A 63 -18.51 -15.36 -13.40
CA ALA A 63 -19.55 -15.46 -12.38
C ALA A 63 -20.50 -14.25 -12.42
N VAL A 64 -19.97 -13.04 -12.61
CA VAL A 64 -20.78 -11.82 -12.79
C VAL A 64 -21.69 -11.92 -14.00
N LEU A 65 -21.16 -12.32 -15.16
CA LEU A 65 -21.94 -12.46 -16.39
C LEU A 65 -23.08 -13.46 -16.22
N GLN A 66 -22.82 -14.60 -15.56
CA GLN A 66 -23.84 -15.60 -15.25
C GLN A 66 -24.91 -15.06 -14.29
N ALA A 67 -24.49 -14.37 -13.23
CA ALA A 67 -25.41 -13.81 -12.24
C ALA A 67 -26.31 -12.70 -12.83
N LEU A 68 -25.78 -11.89 -13.77
CA LEU A 68 -26.55 -10.90 -14.53
C LEU A 68 -27.55 -11.59 -15.46
N GLY A 69 -27.12 -12.59 -16.23
CA GLY A 69 -27.99 -13.36 -17.12
C GLY A 69 -29.13 -14.08 -16.38
N ALA A 70 -28.87 -14.54 -15.15
CA ALA A 70 -29.87 -15.17 -14.28
C ALA A 70 -30.77 -14.17 -13.52
N GLY A 71 -30.55 -12.86 -13.65
CA GLY A 71 -31.29 -11.82 -12.92
C GLY A 71 -31.02 -11.79 -11.41
N ARG A 72 -30.02 -12.53 -10.92
CA ARG A 72 -29.58 -12.50 -9.51
C ARG A 72 -28.91 -11.16 -9.22
N LEU A 73 -27.97 -10.76 -10.07
CA LEU A 73 -27.35 -9.45 -10.03
C LEU A 73 -28.11 -8.51 -10.97
N GLY A 74 -28.51 -7.34 -10.46
CA GLY A 74 -29.22 -6.34 -11.25
C GLY A 74 -28.28 -5.45 -12.06
N ARG A 75 -27.15 -5.06 -11.47
CA ARG A 75 -26.13 -4.22 -12.12
C ARG A 75 -24.75 -4.49 -11.55
N TYR A 76 -23.74 -4.41 -12.41
CA TYR A 76 -22.34 -4.36 -12.01
C TYR A 76 -21.72 -3.04 -12.48
N VAL A 77 -21.02 -2.36 -11.59
CA VAL A 77 -20.24 -1.16 -11.92
C VAL A 77 -18.81 -1.41 -11.49
N CYS A 78 -17.85 -1.25 -12.39
CA CYS A 78 -16.45 -1.51 -12.09
C CYS A 78 -15.51 -0.53 -12.78
N ASP A 79 -14.28 -0.48 -12.28
CA ASP A 79 -13.17 0.26 -12.89
C ASP A 79 -12.26 -0.64 -13.75
N PHE A 80 -12.76 -1.81 -14.13
CA PHE A 80 -11.99 -2.88 -14.77
C PHE A 80 -12.77 -3.38 -15.99
N PRO A 81 -12.53 -2.83 -17.19
CA PRO A 81 -13.23 -3.24 -18.39
C PRO A 81 -12.71 -4.59 -18.87
N GLU A 82 -13.63 -5.43 -19.34
CA GLU A 82 -13.35 -6.75 -19.92
C GLU A 82 -14.12 -6.91 -21.23
N PRO A 83 -13.61 -7.67 -22.23
CA PRO A 83 -14.30 -7.86 -23.50
C PRO A 83 -15.76 -8.34 -23.34
N GLY A 84 -16.03 -9.19 -22.35
CA GLY A 84 -17.37 -9.71 -22.06
C GLY A 84 -18.35 -8.69 -21.46
N PHE A 85 -17.86 -7.59 -20.88
CA PHE A 85 -18.68 -6.56 -20.25
C PHE A 85 -19.23 -5.54 -21.24
N ALA A 86 -18.51 -5.25 -22.32
CA ALA A 86 -18.92 -4.23 -23.31
C ALA A 86 -20.29 -4.51 -23.95
N ALA A 87 -20.67 -5.79 -24.08
CA ALA A 87 -21.95 -6.20 -24.66
C ALA A 87 -23.09 -6.29 -23.62
N GLN A 88 -22.84 -6.01 -22.34
CA GLN A 88 -23.80 -6.22 -21.26
C GLN A 88 -24.46 -4.89 -20.85
N PRO A 89 -25.77 -4.70 -21.07
CA PRO A 89 -26.45 -3.43 -20.76
C PRO A 89 -26.51 -3.13 -19.25
N ASN A 90 -26.35 -4.17 -18.42
CA ASN A 90 -26.35 -4.06 -16.97
C ASN A 90 -24.94 -3.92 -16.38
N VAL A 91 -23.92 -3.68 -17.21
CA VAL A 91 -22.56 -3.39 -16.76
C VAL A 91 -22.18 -1.95 -17.11
N ILE A 92 -21.60 -1.25 -16.14
CA ILE A 92 -20.90 0.02 -16.39
C ILE A 92 -19.43 -0.23 -16.05
N ALA A 93 -18.60 -0.35 -17.08
CA ALA A 93 -17.17 -0.54 -16.92
C ALA A 93 -16.43 0.76 -17.26
N LEU A 94 -15.71 1.30 -16.29
CA LEU A 94 -14.87 2.48 -16.41
C LEU A 94 -13.42 2.05 -16.71
N PRO A 95 -12.64 2.84 -17.48
CA PRO A 95 -11.30 2.46 -17.90
C PRO A 95 -10.22 2.76 -16.83
N HIS A 96 -10.37 2.23 -15.62
CA HIS A 96 -9.42 2.39 -14.51
C HIS A 96 -9.14 3.86 -14.13
N ILE A 97 -10.20 4.63 -13.90
CA ILE A 97 -10.16 6.08 -13.66
C ILE A 97 -10.57 6.47 -12.24
N GLY A 98 -10.66 5.51 -11.31
CA GLY A 98 -11.11 5.76 -9.93
C GLY A 98 -10.31 6.79 -9.16
N ALA A 99 -9.04 7.01 -9.53
CA ALA A 99 -8.17 8.05 -8.97
C ALA A 99 -7.80 9.15 -9.99
N SER A 100 -8.36 9.13 -11.20
CA SER A 100 -8.05 10.08 -12.27
C SER A 100 -8.83 11.39 -12.11
N THR A 101 -8.50 12.11 -11.04
CA THR A 101 -9.05 13.43 -10.69
C THR A 101 -7.90 14.39 -10.43
N GLU A 102 -8.06 15.67 -10.79
CA GLU A 102 -7.03 16.70 -10.58
C GLU A 102 -6.57 16.76 -9.12
N GLU A 103 -7.50 16.66 -8.17
CA GLU A 103 -7.21 16.69 -6.73
C GLU A 103 -6.39 15.46 -6.28
N SER A 104 -6.65 14.28 -6.84
CA SER A 104 -5.88 13.07 -6.52
C SER A 104 -4.48 13.13 -7.10
N GLU A 105 -4.33 13.66 -8.32
CA GLU A 105 -3.01 13.86 -8.95
C GLU A 105 -2.17 14.86 -8.16
N GLU A 106 -2.74 16.01 -7.77
CA GLU A 106 -2.07 17.01 -6.93
C GLU A 106 -1.63 16.41 -5.59
N ASN A 107 -2.54 15.72 -4.88
CA ASN A 107 -2.22 15.09 -3.60
C ASN A 107 -1.10 14.04 -3.73
N CYS A 108 -1.11 13.24 -4.79
CA CYS A 108 -0.06 12.25 -5.05
C CYS A 108 1.29 12.91 -5.36
N ALA A 109 1.29 13.96 -6.18
CA ALA A 109 2.49 14.70 -6.55
C ALA A 109 3.14 15.37 -5.33
N VAL A 110 2.34 16.06 -4.51
CA VAL A 110 2.81 16.68 -3.26
C VAL A 110 3.37 15.62 -2.32
N MET A 111 2.64 14.52 -2.10
CA MET A 111 3.10 13.42 -1.24
C MET A 111 4.43 12.82 -1.71
N ALA A 112 4.60 12.61 -3.02
CA ALA A 112 5.82 12.07 -3.58
C ALA A 112 7.00 13.04 -3.45
N ALA A 113 6.77 14.32 -3.73
CA ALA A 113 7.77 15.38 -3.57
C ALA A 113 8.21 15.53 -2.11
N ASP A 114 7.26 15.59 -1.18
CA ASP A 114 7.53 15.72 0.25
C ASP A 114 8.33 14.52 0.78
N GLN A 115 7.97 13.30 0.39
CA GLN A 115 8.72 12.11 0.79
C GLN A 115 10.12 12.04 0.18
N LEU A 116 10.31 12.54 -1.04
CA LEU A 116 11.63 12.63 -1.66
C LEU A 116 12.51 13.65 -0.93
N VAL A 117 11.96 14.83 -0.61
CA VAL A 117 12.65 15.85 0.18
C VAL A 117 12.99 15.30 1.56
N ASP A 118 12.05 14.65 2.25
CA ASP A 118 12.27 14.08 3.59
C ASP A 118 13.33 12.97 3.57
N TYR A 119 13.38 12.17 2.51
CA TYR A 119 14.44 11.19 2.31
C TYR A 119 15.81 11.84 2.08
N LEU A 120 15.91 12.82 1.17
CA LEU A 120 17.17 13.46 0.82
C LEU A 120 17.73 14.32 1.94
N GLU A 121 16.86 15.01 2.68
CA GLU A 121 17.24 15.93 3.74
C GLU A 121 17.38 15.25 5.10
N HIS A 122 16.58 14.22 5.40
CA HIS A 122 16.52 13.62 6.73
C HIS A 122 16.81 12.11 6.77
N GLY A 123 16.86 11.44 5.61
CA GLY A 123 16.97 9.99 5.52
C GLY A 123 15.69 9.25 5.90
N HIS A 124 14.55 9.95 6.00
CA HIS A 124 13.29 9.32 6.40
C HIS A 124 12.67 8.53 5.25
N ILE A 125 12.08 7.39 5.58
CA ILE A 125 11.39 6.51 4.63
C ILE A 125 10.03 6.16 5.22
N THR A 126 8.95 6.59 4.57
CA THR A 126 7.58 6.40 5.07
C THR A 126 6.80 5.38 4.25
N ASN A 127 6.54 5.64 2.96
CA ASN A 127 5.70 4.80 2.10
C ASN A 127 6.49 4.08 1.00
N SER A 128 7.73 3.68 1.28
CA SER A 128 8.51 2.95 0.28
C SER A 128 7.93 1.56 0.02
N VAL A 129 7.74 1.25 -1.27
CA VAL A 129 7.27 -0.06 -1.72
C VAL A 129 8.35 -1.13 -1.72
N ASN A 130 9.63 -0.74 -1.61
CA ASN A 130 10.79 -1.64 -1.73
C ASN A 130 11.91 -1.39 -0.70
N TYR A 131 11.75 -0.47 0.25
CA TYR A 131 12.68 -0.21 1.34
C TYR A 131 12.01 -0.36 2.71
N PRO A 132 12.78 -0.57 3.80
CA PRO A 132 12.26 -0.50 5.16
C PRO A 132 11.82 0.92 5.51
N ALA A 133 10.68 1.04 6.20
CA ALA A 133 10.25 2.32 6.77
C ALA A 133 11.14 2.69 7.96
N VAL A 134 11.67 3.91 7.96
CA VAL A 134 12.56 4.42 9.01
C VAL A 134 12.32 5.91 9.25
N ARG A 135 12.33 6.30 10.53
CA ARG A 135 12.26 7.69 10.94
C ARG A 135 13.08 7.86 12.22
N MET A 136 13.90 8.90 12.25
CA MET A 136 14.70 9.29 13.41
C MET A 136 14.81 10.80 13.43
N ASP A 137 14.34 11.44 14.51
CA ASP A 137 14.42 12.90 14.64
C ASP A 137 15.89 13.36 14.58
N ARG A 138 16.13 14.59 14.12
CA ARG A 138 17.49 15.13 14.04
C ARG A 138 17.98 15.54 15.42
N THR A 139 19.15 15.05 15.79
CA THR A 139 19.84 15.52 16.99
C THR A 139 20.45 16.91 16.72
N PRO A 140 20.11 17.96 17.52
CA PRO A 140 20.65 19.29 17.32
C PRO A 140 22.18 19.31 17.35
N GLY A 141 22.79 19.95 16.35
CA GLY A 141 24.26 20.07 16.23
C GLY A 141 24.98 18.80 15.73
N ALA A 142 24.25 17.70 15.46
CA ALA A 142 24.84 16.50 14.90
C ALA A 142 24.96 16.55 13.37
N THR A 143 25.88 15.76 12.83
CA THR A 143 25.97 15.45 11.41
C THR A 143 25.28 14.11 11.15
N ARG A 144 24.39 14.06 10.15
CA ARG A 144 23.66 12.84 9.81
C ARG A 144 24.35 12.09 8.68
N ILE A 145 24.47 10.78 8.86
CA ILE A 145 24.93 9.81 7.86
C ILE A 145 23.82 8.80 7.66
N THR A 146 23.61 8.39 6.41
CA THR A 146 22.70 7.31 6.08
C THR A 146 23.39 6.31 5.18
N PHE A 147 23.12 5.03 5.36
CA PHE A 147 23.63 4.00 4.45
C PHE A 147 22.67 2.82 4.37
N ALA A 148 22.66 2.19 3.19
CA ALA A 148 21.96 0.94 2.93
C ALA A 148 22.97 -0.20 2.86
N ASN A 149 22.55 -1.40 3.27
CA ASN A 149 23.38 -2.59 3.22
C ASN A 149 22.52 -3.86 3.09
N ASP A 150 23.15 -4.98 2.73
CA ASP A 150 22.52 -6.29 2.85
C ASP A 150 22.18 -6.58 4.31
N ASN A 151 21.01 -7.17 4.56
CA ASN A 151 20.51 -7.51 5.88
C ASN A 151 21.22 -8.76 6.45
N VAL A 152 22.52 -8.62 6.72
CA VAL A 152 23.40 -9.67 7.25
C VAL A 152 24.11 -9.22 8.53
N ALA A 153 24.52 -10.18 9.35
CA ALA A 153 25.19 -9.90 10.61
C ALA A 153 26.55 -9.23 10.41
N GLY A 154 26.92 -8.35 11.34
CA GLY A 154 28.26 -7.75 11.42
C GLY A 154 28.42 -6.39 10.72
N VAL A 155 27.54 -6.00 9.79
CA VAL A 155 27.67 -4.73 9.05
C VAL A 155 27.67 -3.52 9.98
N LEU A 156 26.70 -3.44 10.91
CA LEU A 156 26.64 -2.36 11.89
C LEU A 156 27.89 -2.30 12.77
N GLY A 157 28.38 -3.46 13.23
CA GLY A 157 29.58 -3.53 14.05
C GLY A 157 30.81 -3.01 13.29
N HIS A 158 30.93 -3.34 12.01
CA HIS A 158 31.99 -2.85 11.15
C HIS A 158 31.94 -1.32 10.99
N VAL A 159 30.77 -0.77 10.62
CA VAL A 159 30.60 0.68 10.44
C VAL A 159 30.87 1.45 11.74
N LEU A 160 30.40 0.96 12.88
CA LEU A 160 30.67 1.58 14.18
C LEU A 160 32.15 1.50 14.56
N SER A 161 32.87 0.45 14.15
CA SER A 161 34.33 0.37 14.32
C SER A 161 35.06 1.43 13.50
N VAL A 162 34.67 1.63 12.23
CA VAL A 162 35.24 2.67 11.36
C VAL A 162 35.07 4.06 11.97
N LEU A 163 33.86 4.37 12.47
CA LEU A 163 33.59 5.63 13.16
C LEU A 163 34.39 5.77 14.46
N ALA A 164 34.54 4.69 15.22
CA ALA A 164 35.34 4.68 16.45
C ALA A 164 36.83 4.92 16.17
N ASP A 165 37.40 4.29 15.15
CA ASP A 165 38.80 4.46 14.73
C ASP A 165 39.05 5.89 14.25
N ALA A 166 38.07 6.49 13.56
CA ALA A 166 38.07 7.90 13.18
C ALA A 166 37.78 8.87 14.35
N LYS A 167 37.57 8.36 15.57
CA LYS A 167 37.22 9.14 16.78
C LYS A 167 35.96 9.99 16.62
N VAL A 168 34.99 9.49 15.84
CA VAL A 168 33.69 10.13 15.61
C VAL A 168 32.65 9.50 16.55
N ASN A 169 32.15 10.29 17.50
CA ASN A 169 31.14 9.81 18.45
C ASN A 169 29.76 9.71 17.79
N VAL A 170 29.09 8.56 17.93
CA VAL A 170 27.69 8.39 17.55
C VAL A 170 26.78 8.90 18.67
N ILE A 171 25.80 9.73 18.32
CA ILE A 171 24.85 10.33 19.25
C ILE A 171 23.52 9.56 19.26
N ASP A 172 22.98 9.28 18.07
CA ASP A 172 21.74 8.51 17.91
C ASP A 172 21.82 7.67 16.64
N MET A 173 21.08 6.56 16.61
CA MET A 173 21.03 5.69 15.43
C MET A 173 19.71 4.92 15.34
N SER A 174 19.28 4.65 14.11
CA SER A 174 18.17 3.76 13.81
C SER A 174 18.53 2.85 12.63
N ASN A 175 18.43 1.54 12.86
CA ASN A 175 18.50 0.51 11.82
C ASN A 175 17.11 -0.09 11.60
N ARG A 176 16.69 -0.19 10.35
CA ARG A 176 15.48 -0.91 9.95
C ARG A 176 15.80 -1.80 8.76
N SER A 177 15.19 -2.98 8.72
CA SER A 177 15.38 -3.93 7.63
C SER A 177 14.06 -4.39 7.04
N ARG A 178 14.11 -4.75 5.76
CA ARG A 178 13.02 -5.31 4.99
C ARG A 178 13.64 -6.30 4.00
N ASP A 179 13.23 -7.56 4.14
CA ASP A 179 13.73 -8.66 3.33
C ASP A 179 15.27 -8.70 3.35
N ALA A 180 15.91 -8.58 2.18
CA ALA A 180 17.36 -8.62 2.03
C ALA A 180 18.07 -7.29 2.31
N LEU A 181 17.35 -6.18 2.54
CA LEU A 181 17.93 -4.85 2.69
C LEU A 181 17.79 -4.33 4.12
N ALA A 182 18.81 -3.61 4.58
CA ALA A 182 18.77 -2.77 5.77
C ALA A 182 19.10 -1.32 5.39
N TYR A 183 18.49 -0.38 6.09
CA TYR A 183 18.79 1.04 5.96
C TYR A 183 18.96 1.66 7.34
N ASN A 184 19.95 2.54 7.42
CA ASN A 184 20.47 3.07 8.67
C ASN A 184 20.48 4.59 8.62
N ILE A 185 20.08 5.20 9.72
CA ILE A 185 20.27 6.62 10.00
C ILE A 185 21.17 6.70 11.23
N ILE A 186 22.26 7.46 11.14
CA ILE A 186 23.19 7.70 12.25
C ILE A 186 23.44 9.20 12.39
N ASP A 187 23.22 9.74 13.58
CA ASP A 187 23.65 11.09 13.94
C ASP A 187 24.99 10.99 14.69
N VAL A 188 26.00 11.71 14.20
CA VAL A 188 27.35 11.76 14.80
C VAL A 188 27.71 13.18 15.26
N ALA A 189 28.57 13.28 16.26
CA ALA A 189 28.93 14.55 16.89
C ALA A 189 29.72 15.50 15.98
N THR A 190 30.49 14.96 15.05
CA THR A 190 31.30 15.72 14.11
C THR A 190 31.24 15.10 12.72
N PRO A 191 31.29 15.89 11.64
CA PRO A 191 31.38 15.34 10.29
C PRO A 191 32.58 14.37 10.17
N PRO A 192 32.37 13.12 9.71
CA PRO A 192 33.47 12.22 9.43
C PRO A 192 34.34 12.76 8.30
N GLN A 193 35.63 12.45 8.32
CA GLN A 193 36.53 12.74 7.22
C GLN A 193 36.23 11.82 6.02
N ASP A 194 36.57 12.27 4.80
CA ASP A 194 36.37 11.51 3.56
C ASP A 194 36.91 10.07 3.62
N GLU A 195 38.02 9.84 4.32
CA GLU A 195 38.59 8.51 4.49
C GLU A 195 37.65 7.56 5.24
N ALA A 196 37.01 8.05 6.32
CA ALA A 196 36.03 7.28 7.08
C ALA A 196 34.72 7.04 6.32
N ILE A 197 34.38 7.90 5.35
CA ILE A 197 33.20 7.74 4.48
C ILE A 197 33.47 6.71 3.38
N ARG A 198 34.72 6.59 2.91
CA ARG A 198 35.13 5.68 1.83
C ARG A 198 35.49 4.27 2.30
N ALA A 199 35.83 4.10 3.57
CA ALA A 199 36.16 2.82 4.19
C ALA A 199 34.91 1.95 4.34
#